data_AF-A0ABD5DVN2-F1
#
_entry.id   AF-A0ABD5DVN2-F1
#
_cell.length_a   1.000
_cell.length_b   1.000
_cell.length_c   1.000
_cell.angle_alpha   90.00
_cell.angle_beta   90.00
_cell.angle_gamma   90.00
#
_symmetry.space_group_name_H-M   'P 1'
#
loop_
_entity.id
_entity.type
_entity.pdbx_description
1 polymer ?
#
loop_
_entity_poly.entity_id
_entity_poly.type
_entity_poly.pdbx_seq_one_letter_code
_entity_poly.pdbx_strand_id
1 'polypeptide(L)'
;ILPIDTYKKDLDGIVSEPLHYDWEALRESIKTHGLRNSTLSALMPSETSSQISNATNGIEPPRGHVSIKVSKDGILRQVVPDYENLQNAYELLWEMPNNDGYLQLVGIMQKF
;
A
#
# COMPACT_ATOMS: atom_id res chain seq x y z
N ILE A 1 24.09 1.55 -3.82
CA ILE A 1 23.21 1.64 -2.65
C ILE A 1 21.80 1.58 -3.19
N LEU A 2 21.00 0.65 -2.69
CA LEU A 2 19.60 0.40 -3.05
C LEU A 2 18.75 0.48 -1.77
N PRO A 3 17.42 0.62 -1.86
CA PRO A 3 16.53 0.66 -0.67
C PRO A 3 16.75 -0.52 0.29
N ILE A 4 17.04 -1.71 -0.27
CA ILE A 4 17.34 -2.93 0.49
C ILE A 4 18.63 -2.85 1.34
N ASP A 5 19.50 -1.86 1.13
CA ASP A 5 20.73 -1.69 1.89
C ASP A 5 20.56 -0.77 3.10
N THR A 6 19.60 0.17 3.05
CA THR A 6 19.50 1.31 3.98
C THR A 6 18.22 1.33 4.82
N TYR A 7 17.41 0.28 4.77
CA TYR A 7 16.20 0.17 5.59
C TYR A 7 16.51 -0.02 7.09
N LYS A 8 15.52 0.27 7.94
CA LYS A 8 15.65 0.08 9.39
C LYS A 8 15.65 -1.41 9.74
N LYS A 9 16.75 -1.90 10.32
CA LYS A 9 16.97 -3.33 10.61
C LYS A 9 15.96 -3.97 11.58
N ASP A 10 15.27 -3.17 12.39
CA ASP A 10 14.18 -3.65 13.26
C ASP A 10 13.07 -4.38 12.47
N LEU A 11 12.92 -4.09 11.15
CA LEU A 11 11.99 -4.79 10.27
C LEU A 11 12.30 -6.30 10.13
N ASP A 12 13.56 -6.70 10.29
CA ASP A 12 13.95 -8.12 10.20
C ASP A 12 13.38 -8.95 11.37
N GLY A 13 12.98 -8.29 12.47
CA GLY A 13 12.26 -8.93 13.58
C GLY A 13 10.76 -9.08 13.35
N ILE A 14 10.22 -8.46 12.29
CA ILE A 14 8.78 -8.45 11.97
C ILE A 14 8.50 -9.31 10.74
N VAL A 15 9.40 -9.33 9.74
CA VAL A 15 9.21 -10.08 8.48
C VAL A 15 10.46 -10.87 8.11
N SER A 16 10.27 -12.12 7.68
CA SER A 16 11.34 -13.04 7.25
C SER A 16 11.30 -13.39 5.76
N GLU A 17 10.46 -12.69 4.97
CA GLU A 17 10.27 -12.96 3.55
C GLU A 17 11.57 -12.66 2.75
N PRO A 18 12.10 -13.62 1.99
CA PRO A 18 13.31 -13.41 1.19
C PRO A 18 13.05 -12.52 -0.02
N LEU A 19 14.12 -11.93 -0.57
CA LEU A 19 14.03 -11.19 -1.83
C LEU A 19 13.96 -12.20 -2.99
N HIS A 20 12.93 -12.10 -3.82
CA HIS A 20 12.70 -13.01 -4.96
C HIS A 20 13.31 -12.54 -6.29
N TYR A 21 13.76 -11.28 -6.36
CA TYR A 21 14.31 -10.66 -7.56
C TYR A 21 15.83 -10.49 -7.46
N ASP A 22 16.52 -10.45 -8.61
CA ASP A 22 17.97 -10.24 -8.67
C ASP A 22 18.32 -8.75 -8.52
N TRP A 23 18.38 -8.30 -7.26
CA TRP A 23 18.75 -6.94 -6.90
C TRP A 23 20.22 -6.62 -7.22
N GLU A 24 21.09 -7.61 -7.32
CA GLU A 24 22.52 -7.40 -7.61
C GLU A 24 22.75 -7.16 -9.11
N ALA A 25 22.05 -7.89 -9.99
CA ALA A 25 22.03 -7.55 -11.41
C ALA A 25 21.47 -6.14 -11.66
N LEU A 26 20.40 -5.77 -10.95
CA LEU A 26 19.85 -4.41 -11.01
C LEU A 26 20.85 -3.35 -10.50
N ARG A 27 21.58 -3.65 -9.42
CA ARG A 27 22.61 -2.78 -8.86
C ARG A 27 23.67 -2.43 -9.89
N GLU A 28 24.20 -3.44 -10.59
CA GLU A 28 25.22 -3.24 -11.62
C GLU A 28 24.65 -2.47 -12.82
N SER A 29 23.43 -2.80 -13.26
CA SER A 29 22.77 -2.06 -14.34
C SER A 29 22.59 -0.57 -14.01
N ILE A 30 22.18 -0.24 -12.77
CA ILE A 30 22.03 1.15 -12.31
C ILE A 30 23.38 1.87 -12.26
N LYS A 31 24.46 1.19 -11.83
CA LYS A 31 25.80 1.79 -11.83
C LYS A 31 26.29 2.11 -13.25
N THR A 32 26.01 1.25 -14.22
CA THR A 32 26.45 1.43 -15.61
C THR A 32 25.61 2.45 -16.37
N HIS A 33 24.28 2.39 -16.23
CA HIS A 33 23.34 3.16 -17.07
C HIS A 33 22.66 4.33 -16.34
N GLY A 34 22.74 4.37 -15.01
CA GLY A 34 22.04 5.35 -14.18
C GLY A 34 20.54 5.09 -14.07
N LEU A 35 19.83 6.08 -13.53
CA LEU A 35 18.37 6.13 -13.45
C LEU A 35 17.87 7.38 -14.17
N ARG A 36 16.75 7.27 -14.89
CA ARG A 36 16.11 8.43 -15.52
C ARG A 36 15.47 9.36 -14.49
N ASN A 37 14.96 8.79 -13.40
CA ASN A 37 14.24 9.48 -12.34
C ASN A 37 14.96 9.25 -11.00
N SER A 38 15.17 10.30 -10.21
CA SER A 38 15.83 10.19 -8.90
C SER A 38 14.95 9.56 -7.82
N THR A 39 13.63 9.68 -7.96
CA THR A 39 12.62 9.07 -7.09
C THR A 39 11.51 8.48 -7.97
N LEU A 40 10.99 7.30 -7.62
CA LEU A 40 10.01 6.57 -8.45
C LEU A 40 8.73 6.20 -7.69
N SER A 41 8.83 5.83 -6.42
CA SER A 41 7.70 5.37 -5.59
C SER A 41 7.33 6.41 -4.54
N ALA A 42 6.02 6.59 -4.34
CA ALA A 42 5.44 7.31 -3.22
C ALA A 42 4.02 6.79 -3.00
N LEU A 43 3.65 6.51 -1.75
CA LEU A 43 2.31 6.04 -1.37
C LEU A 43 1.46 7.25 -0.97
N MET A 44 0.58 7.68 -1.87
CA MET A 44 -0.32 8.82 -1.63
C MET A 44 -1.74 8.35 -1.31
N PRO A 45 -2.50 9.13 -0.51
CA PRO A 45 -3.94 8.92 -0.41
C PRO A 45 -4.60 9.15 -1.79
N SER A 46 -5.46 8.23 -2.22
CA SER A 46 -6.03 8.21 -3.57
C SER A 46 -7.55 8.37 -3.57
N GLU A 47 -8.07 9.42 -2.93
CA GLU A 47 -9.50 9.57 -2.67
C GLU A 47 -10.36 9.61 -3.94
N THR A 48 -9.99 10.40 -4.94
CA THR A 48 -10.79 10.58 -6.18
C THR A 48 -10.44 9.53 -7.23
N SER A 49 -9.16 9.18 -7.38
CA SER A 49 -8.73 8.23 -8.40
C SER A 49 -9.21 6.80 -8.12
N SER A 50 -9.24 6.36 -6.86
CA SER A 50 -9.75 5.04 -6.46
C SER A 50 -11.24 4.87 -6.72
N GLN A 51 -12.03 5.96 -6.74
CA GLN A 51 -13.46 5.89 -7.05
C GLN A 51 -13.71 5.43 -8.47
N ILE A 52 -12.90 5.91 -9.42
CA ILE A 52 -13.05 5.59 -10.84
C ILE A 52 -12.81 4.09 -11.09
N SER A 53 -11.86 3.50 -10.37
CA SER A 53 -11.52 2.07 -10.49
C SER A 53 -12.33 1.16 -9.57
N ASN A 54 -13.30 1.71 -8.82
CA ASN A 54 -13.97 1.02 -7.73
C ASN A 54 -13.01 0.31 -6.75
N ALA A 55 -11.91 0.95 -6.37
CA ALA A 55 -10.91 0.41 -5.44
C ALA A 55 -11.03 1.03 -4.04
N THR A 56 -10.41 0.40 -3.04
CA THR A 56 -10.19 1.03 -1.73
C THR A 56 -9.15 2.15 -1.82
N ASN A 57 -9.15 3.05 -0.84
CA ASN A 57 -8.36 4.28 -0.90
C ASN A 57 -6.89 4.00 -0.52
N GLY A 58 -6.03 3.73 -1.50
CA GLY A 58 -4.59 3.58 -1.28
C GLY A 58 -4.26 2.34 -0.45
N ILE A 59 -3.57 2.52 0.67
CA ILE A 59 -3.26 1.44 1.62
C ILE A 59 -4.24 1.40 2.81
N GLU A 60 -5.23 2.29 2.83
CA GLU A 60 -6.13 2.44 3.97
C GLU A 60 -7.20 1.34 3.98
N PRO A 61 -7.48 0.72 5.14
CA PRO A 61 -8.63 -0.16 5.28
C PRO A 61 -9.93 0.62 5.09
N PRO A 62 -10.96 0.02 4.48
CA PRO A 62 -12.25 0.68 4.29
C PRO A 62 -12.91 0.97 5.65
N ARG A 63 -13.54 2.15 5.79
CA ARG A 63 -14.27 2.51 7.02
C ARG A 63 -15.55 1.69 7.24
N GLY A 64 -16.06 1.12 6.16
CA GLY A 64 -17.27 0.31 6.12
C GLY A 64 -17.44 -0.27 4.72
N HIS A 65 -18.30 -1.28 4.62
CA HIS A 65 -18.59 -1.96 3.35
C HIS A 65 -19.19 -1.03 2.28
N VAL A 66 -19.89 0.03 2.72
CA VAL A 66 -20.41 1.08 1.83
C VAL A 66 -19.85 2.41 2.26
N SER A 67 -19.07 3.03 1.38
CA SER A 67 -18.58 4.39 1.55
C SER A 67 -19.53 5.38 0.89
N ILE A 68 -19.91 6.42 1.62
CA ILE A 68 -20.74 7.51 1.12
C ILE A 68 -19.83 8.69 0.81
N LYS A 69 -19.72 9.04 -0.47
CA LYS A 69 -18.91 10.17 -0.95
C LYS A 69 -19.84 11.22 -1.56
N VAL A 70 -19.58 12.49 -1.26
CA VAL A 70 -20.37 13.61 -1.78
C VAL A 70 -19.64 14.20 -2.98
N SER A 71 -20.34 14.28 -4.13
CA SER A 71 -19.88 14.96 -5.33
C SER A 71 -20.81 16.12 -5.69
N LYS A 72 -20.45 16.91 -6.70
CA LYS A 72 -21.31 17.99 -7.22
C LYS A 72 -22.63 17.48 -7.77
N ASP A 73 -22.66 16.24 -8.26
CA ASP A 73 -23.80 15.61 -8.91
C ASP A 73 -24.67 14.78 -7.94
N GLY A 74 -24.26 14.68 -6.67
CA GLY A 74 -25.04 14.05 -5.61
C GLY A 74 -24.23 13.16 -4.66
N ILE A 75 -24.94 12.24 -4.00
CA ILE A 75 -24.36 11.28 -3.07
C ILE A 75 -24.00 10.00 -3.85
N LEU A 76 -22.72 9.68 -3.91
CA LEU A 76 -22.22 8.45 -4.49
C LEU A 76 -22.02 7.41 -3.39
N ARG A 77 -22.69 6.27 -3.51
CA ARG A 77 -22.53 5.13 -2.61
C ARG A 77 -21.65 4.11 -3.31
N GLN A 78 -20.48 3.86 -2.74
CA GLN A 78 -19.50 2.93 -3.29
C GLN A 78 -19.40 1.72 -2.36
N VAL A 79 -19.67 0.53 -2.89
CA VAL A 79 -19.50 -0.74 -2.17
C VAL A 79 -18.06 -1.22 -2.38
N VAL A 80 -17.44 -1.78 -1.35
CA VAL A 80 -16.09 -2.38 -1.47
C VAL A 80 -16.04 -3.45 -2.57
N PRO A 81 -14.89 -3.64 -3.24
CA PRO A 81 -14.74 -4.65 -4.28
C PRO A 81 -15.15 -6.05 -3.80
N ASP A 82 -15.86 -6.79 -4.65
CA ASP A 82 -16.19 -8.21 -4.43
C ASP A 82 -16.82 -8.50 -3.05
N TYR A 83 -17.66 -7.58 -2.57
CA TYR A 83 -18.31 -7.66 -1.26
C TYR A 83 -19.05 -8.99 -1.02
N GLU A 84 -19.74 -9.53 -2.04
CA GLU A 84 -20.51 -10.77 -1.92
C GLU A 84 -19.67 -11.96 -1.44
N ASN A 85 -18.40 -12.04 -1.89
CA ASN A 85 -17.49 -13.13 -1.55
C ASN A 85 -16.52 -12.76 -0.42
N LEU A 86 -16.14 -11.49 -0.30
CA LEU A 86 -15.06 -11.04 0.59
C LEU A 86 -15.52 -10.27 1.82
N GLN A 87 -16.82 -10.10 2.07
CA GLN A 87 -17.32 -9.35 3.24
C GLN A 87 -16.69 -9.77 4.58
N ASN A 88 -16.46 -11.07 4.78
CA ASN A 88 -15.85 -11.60 6.02
C ASN A 88 -14.32 -11.60 5.99
N ALA A 89 -13.72 -11.30 4.84
CA ALA A 89 -12.27 -11.22 4.65
C ALA A 89 -11.74 -9.79 4.79
N TYR A 90 -12.61 -8.77 4.69
CA TYR A 90 -12.25 -7.40 4.99
C TYR A 90 -12.14 -7.18 6.51
N GLU A 91 -11.06 -6.52 6.91
CA GLU A 91 -10.95 -5.88 8.23
C GLU A 91 -11.24 -4.38 8.04
N LEU A 92 -12.32 -3.90 8.64
CA LEU A 92 -12.70 -2.49 8.57
C LEU A 92 -11.83 -1.64 9.52
N LEU A 93 -11.70 -0.35 9.21
CA LEU A 93 -10.84 0.58 9.95
C LEU A 93 -11.05 0.53 11.49
N TRP A 94 -12.30 0.41 11.94
CA TRP A 94 -12.64 0.42 13.37
C TRP A 94 -12.76 -0.98 13.99
N GLU A 95 -12.53 -2.04 13.21
CA GLU A 95 -12.44 -3.41 13.71
C GLU A 95 -11.02 -3.74 14.20
N MET A 96 -10.02 -3.01 13.70
CA MET A 96 -8.64 -3.12 14.16
C MET A 96 -8.54 -2.80 15.67
N PRO A 97 -7.92 -3.67 16.49
CA PRO A 97 -7.83 -3.45 17.94
C PRO A 97 -6.85 -2.34 18.32
N ASN A 98 -5.83 -2.09 17.49
CA ASN A 98 -4.81 -1.07 17.67
C ASN A 98 -4.13 -0.76 16.31
N ASN A 99 -3.13 0.11 16.32
CA ASN A 99 -2.40 0.53 15.12
C ASN A 99 -1.11 -0.27 14.87
N ASP A 100 -0.73 -1.21 15.75
CA ASP A 100 0.59 -1.86 15.68
C ASP A 100 0.76 -2.64 14.38
N GLY A 101 -0.24 -3.44 13.99
CA GLY A 101 -0.21 -4.20 12.74
C GLY A 101 -0.13 -3.30 11.50
N TYR A 102 -0.96 -2.25 11.44
CA TYR A 102 -0.93 -1.29 10.33
C TYR A 102 0.42 -0.55 10.24
N LEU A 103 0.98 -0.08 11.37
CA LEU A 103 2.28 0.59 11.38
C LEU A 103 3.43 -0.33 10.99
N GLN A 104 3.37 -1.61 11.37
CA GLN A 104 4.33 -2.62 10.92
C GLN A 104 4.27 -2.81 9.40
N LEU A 105 3.07 -2.91 8.82
CA LEU A 105 2.88 -3.00 7.37
C LEU A 105 3.43 -1.76 6.65
N VAL A 106 3.16 -0.56 7.17
CA VAL A 106 3.74 0.69 6.63
C VAL A 106 5.27 0.66 6.71
N GLY A 107 5.83 0.16 7.82
CA GLY A 107 7.27 -0.02 7.96
C GLY A 107 7.86 -0.96 6.90
N ILE A 108 7.18 -2.07 6.62
CA ILE A 108 7.58 -3.02 5.56
C ILE A 108 7.50 -2.36 4.19
N MET A 109 6.44 -1.60 3.89
CA MET A 109 6.33 -0.85 2.63
C MET A 109 7.47 0.15 2.47
N GLN A 110 7.82 0.87 3.54
CA GLN A 110 8.86 1.90 3.56
C GLN A 110 10.29 1.37 3.33
N LYS A 111 10.49 0.04 3.42
CA LYS A 111 11.76 -0.62 3.10
C LYS A 111 12.16 -0.44 1.62
N PHE A 112 11.19 -0.26 0.73
CA PHE A 112 11.37 -0.21 -0.72
C PHE A 112 11.11 1.19 -1.28
#